data_AF-A0A7D3W582-F1
#
_entry.id   AF-A0A7D3W582-F1
#
_cell.length_a   1.000
_cell.length_b   1.000
_cell.length_c   1.000
_cell.angle_alpha   90.00
_cell.angle_beta   90.00
_cell.angle_gamma   90.00
#
_symmetry.space_group_name_H-M   'P 1'
#
loop_
_entity.id
_entity.type
_entity.pdbx_description
1 polymer ?
#
loop_
_entity_poly.entity_id
_entity_poly.type
_entity_poly.pdbx_seq_one_letter_code
_entity_poly.pdbx_strand_id
1 'polypeptide(L)'
;MADTLGKRQKFFSDLAPGDCVKLWDGGGNEEIVDCDEKHQVQIYAIIKHHNAAYPTEKEMMYGCSERAVQVFGTHPPDALERWTRPRDDIWMMGQRFVFCLAAARHGSLKHSVMPE
;
A
#
# COMPACT_ATOMS: atom_id res chain seq x y z
N MET A 1 16.15 -17.34 -21.76
CA MET A 1 16.50 -16.78 -20.44
C MET A 1 15.18 -16.65 -19.70
N ALA A 2 14.91 -17.56 -18.77
CA ALA A 2 13.71 -17.52 -17.96
C ALA A 2 14.07 -16.76 -16.68
N ASP A 3 13.69 -15.49 -16.60
CA ASP A 3 13.76 -14.76 -15.33
C ASP A 3 12.86 -15.50 -14.35
N THR A 4 13.49 -16.03 -13.31
CA THR A 4 12.78 -16.68 -12.22
C THR A 4 12.03 -15.55 -11.52
N LEU A 5 10.71 -15.47 -11.73
CA LEU A 5 9.75 -14.63 -10.98
C LEU A 5 9.74 -15.07 -9.51
N GLY A 6 10.85 -14.82 -8.82
CA GLY A 6 11.07 -15.12 -7.43
C GLY A 6 10.46 -13.99 -6.63
N LYS A 7 9.39 -14.31 -5.90
CA LYS A 7 8.85 -13.56 -4.75
C LYS A 7 9.80 -12.46 -4.28
N ARG A 8 9.48 -11.21 -4.60
CA ARG A 8 10.30 -10.06 -4.18
C ARG A 8 9.80 -9.63 -2.81
N GLN A 9 10.56 -9.89 -1.76
CA GLN A 9 10.26 -9.32 -0.45
C GLN A 9 10.77 -7.88 -0.39
N LYS A 10 9.94 -6.97 0.13
CA LYS A 10 10.32 -5.58 0.38
C LYS A 10 10.08 -5.22 1.83
N PHE A 11 11.06 -4.53 2.43
CA PHE A 11 10.86 -3.86 3.71
C PHE A 11 9.92 -2.67 3.53
N PHE A 12 9.26 -2.22 4.61
CA PHE A 12 8.43 -1.01 4.60
C PHE A 12 9.12 0.24 4.04
N SER A 13 10.43 0.38 4.25
CA SER A 13 11.22 1.48 3.70
C SER A 13 11.34 1.45 2.18
N ASP A 14 11.17 0.28 1.57
CA ASP A 14 11.44 0.01 0.16
C ASP A 14 10.15 -0.15 -0.65
N LEU A 15 9.00 -0.21 0.03
CA LEU A 15 7.68 -0.19 -0.58
C LEU A 15 7.46 1.11 -1.35
N ALA A 16 6.78 0.99 -2.49
CA ALA A 16 6.50 2.11 -3.37
C ALA A 16 5.03 2.08 -3.86
N PRO A 17 4.48 3.24 -4.26
CA PRO A 17 3.24 3.26 -5.04
C PRO A 17 3.36 2.36 -6.29
N GLY A 18 2.31 1.59 -6.55
CA GLY A 18 2.24 0.57 -7.60
C GLY A 18 2.53 -0.85 -7.13
N ASP A 19 3.21 -1.04 -5.99
CA ASP A 19 3.54 -2.38 -5.48
C ASP A 19 2.28 -3.20 -5.14
N CYS A 20 2.24 -4.43 -5.65
CA CYS A 20 1.17 -5.39 -5.44
C CYS A 20 1.58 -6.41 -4.37
N VAL A 21 0.92 -6.35 -3.21
CA VAL A 21 1.25 -7.15 -2.03
C VAL A 21 0.32 -8.35 -1.96
N LYS A 22 0.92 -9.54 -2.01
CA LYS A 22 0.18 -10.81 -2.05
C LYS A 22 -0.70 -11.00 -0.82
N LEU A 23 -0.13 -10.82 0.35
CA LEU A 23 -0.77 -10.83 1.65
C LEU A 23 -0.14 -9.73 2.49
N TRP A 24 -0.96 -8.83 2.99
CA TRP A 24 -0.56 -7.74 3.86
C TRP A 24 -0.56 -8.23 5.30
N ASP A 25 0.62 -8.45 5.87
CA ASP A 25 0.76 -8.94 7.25
C ASP A 25 1.11 -7.85 8.26
N GLY A 26 1.54 -6.66 7.80
CA GLY A 26 1.90 -5.55 8.68
C GLY A 26 3.19 -5.80 9.47
N GLY A 27 3.91 -6.89 9.18
CA GLY A 27 5.08 -7.40 9.89
C GLY A 27 6.39 -6.72 9.52
N GLY A 28 6.34 -5.77 8.57
CA GLY A 28 7.50 -4.98 8.14
C GLY A 28 8.16 -5.49 6.86
N ASN A 29 7.85 -6.71 6.42
CA ASN A 29 8.34 -7.34 5.19
C ASN A 29 7.17 -7.91 4.38
N GLU A 30 6.91 -7.32 3.23
CA GLU A 30 5.76 -7.68 2.40
C GLU A 30 6.21 -8.49 1.17
N GLU A 31 5.45 -9.53 0.81
CA GLU A 31 5.65 -10.31 -0.43
C GLU A 31 5.05 -9.56 -1.61
N ILE A 32 5.90 -9.04 -2.49
CA ILE A 32 5.52 -8.38 -3.74
C ILE A 32 5.42 -9.39 -4.88
N VAL A 33 4.32 -9.31 -5.61
CA VAL A 33 4.01 -10.10 -6.81
C VAL A 33 3.73 -9.16 -7.98
N ASP A 34 3.70 -9.71 -9.19
CA ASP A 34 3.24 -8.94 -10.34
C ASP A 34 1.73 -8.63 -10.18
N CYS A 35 1.30 -7.46 -10.62
CA CYS A 35 -0.08 -7.01 -10.39
C CYS A 35 -1.14 -7.79 -11.18
N ASP A 36 -0.73 -8.54 -12.20
CA ASP A 36 -1.59 -9.49 -12.92
C ASP A 36 -1.73 -10.84 -12.18
N GLU A 37 -0.94 -11.05 -11.12
CA GLU A 37 -1.14 -12.15 -10.19
C GLU A 37 -2.16 -11.77 -9.11
N LYS A 38 -2.71 -12.79 -8.44
CA LYS A 38 -3.61 -12.59 -7.31
C LYS A 38 -2.88 -11.93 -6.15
N HIS A 39 -3.39 -10.78 -5.71
CA HIS A 39 -2.83 -10.04 -4.59
C HIS A 39 -3.92 -9.45 -3.69
N GLN A 40 -3.63 -9.31 -2.40
CA GLN A 40 -4.62 -8.82 -1.44
C GLN A 40 -4.82 -7.31 -1.58
N VAL A 41 -3.72 -6.57 -1.72
CA VAL A 41 -3.74 -5.12 -1.80
C VAL A 41 -2.70 -4.60 -2.79
N GLN A 42 -2.98 -3.45 -3.39
CA GLN A 42 -2.00 -2.65 -4.12
C GLN A 42 -1.81 -1.31 -3.41
N ILE A 43 -0.57 -0.87 -3.26
CA ILE A 43 -0.25 0.43 -2.68
C ILE A 43 -0.49 1.49 -3.77
N TYR A 44 -1.42 2.41 -3.56
CA TYR A 44 -1.64 3.51 -4.53
C TYR A 44 -0.94 4.81 -4.11
N ALA A 45 -0.67 4.99 -2.82
CA ALA A 45 0.08 6.14 -2.32
C ALA A 45 0.81 5.83 -1.01
N ILE A 46 1.87 6.59 -0.74
CA ILE A 46 2.60 6.56 0.53
C ILE A 46 2.75 8.00 1.01
N ILE A 47 2.33 8.25 2.24
CA ILE A 47 2.44 9.56 2.89
C ILE A 47 3.58 9.49 3.90
N LYS A 48 4.61 10.34 3.71
CA LYS A 48 5.73 10.45 4.65
C LYS A 48 5.38 11.46 5.75
N HIS A 49 5.57 11.07 7.00
CA HIS A 49 5.38 11.93 8.16
C HIS A 49 6.72 12.38 8.74
N HIS A 50 6.86 13.68 8.99
CA HIS A 50 8.06 14.24 9.62
C HIS A 50 7.94 14.30 11.15
N ASN A 51 6.72 14.39 11.67
CA ASN A 51 6.47 14.39 13.11
C ASN A 51 6.57 12.97 13.70
N ALA A 52 6.94 12.87 14.97
CA ALA A 52 6.94 11.60 15.68
C ALA A 52 5.54 11.21 16.20
N ALA A 53 4.58 12.14 16.17
CA ALA A 53 3.21 11.88 16.60
C ALA A 53 2.60 10.77 15.74
N TYR A 54 2.06 9.76 16.41
CA TYR A 54 1.46 8.61 15.76
C TYR A 54 0.07 9.02 15.23
N PRO A 55 -0.20 8.96 13.90
CA PRO A 55 -1.43 9.51 13.32
C PRO A 55 -2.69 8.81 13.85
N THR A 56 -3.78 9.54 13.98
CA THR A 56 -5.10 8.97 14.24
C THR A 56 -5.64 8.27 13.00
N GLU A 57 -6.61 7.36 13.17
CA GLU A 57 -7.31 6.75 12.02
C GLU A 57 -7.95 7.80 11.11
N LYS A 58 -8.50 8.86 11.70
CA LYS A 58 -9.11 9.97 10.96
C LYS A 58 -8.10 10.72 10.09
N GLU A 59 -6.89 10.97 10.59
CA GLU A 59 -5.82 11.59 9.81
C GLU A 59 -5.34 10.70 8.66
N MET A 60 -5.18 9.40 8.91
CA MET A 60 -4.80 8.43 7.85
C MET A 60 -5.87 8.34 6.77
N MET A 61 -7.14 8.22 7.16
CA MET A 61 -8.28 8.19 6.24
C MET A 61 -8.30 9.44 5.36
N TYR A 62 -8.26 10.64 5.94
CA TYR A 62 -8.29 11.87 5.13
C TYR A 62 -7.08 12.00 4.20
N GLY A 63 -5.88 11.71 4.70
CA GLY A 63 -4.68 11.76 3.89
C GLY A 63 -4.76 10.80 2.70
N CYS A 64 -5.19 9.56 2.93
CA CYS A 64 -5.34 8.57 1.87
C CYS A 64 -6.45 8.94 0.88
N SER A 65 -7.60 9.43 1.35
CA SER A 65 -8.68 9.87 0.46
C SER A 65 -8.28 11.07 -0.41
N GLU A 66 -7.50 12.02 0.14
CA GLU A 66 -6.93 13.11 -0.66
C GLU A 66 -5.98 12.58 -1.75
N ARG A 67 -5.12 11.61 -1.40
CA ARG A 67 -4.23 10.97 -2.38
C ARG A 67 -4.98 10.14 -3.40
N ALA A 68 -6.07 9.48 -3.02
CA ALA A 68 -6.92 8.73 -3.94
C ALA A 68 -7.49 9.64 -5.03
N VAL A 69 -7.97 10.84 -4.67
CA VAL A 69 -8.43 11.85 -5.64
C VAL A 69 -7.30 12.29 -6.56
N GLN A 70 -6.08 12.48 -6.04
CA GLN A 70 -4.93 12.87 -6.86
C GLN A 70 -4.49 11.78 -7.84
N VAL A 71 -4.54 10.51 -7.42
CA VAL A 71 -4.11 9.36 -8.23
C VAL A 71 -5.18 8.96 -9.24
N PHE A 72 -6.43 8.81 -8.80
CA PHE A 72 -7.50 8.24 -9.63
C PHE A 72 -8.40 9.30 -10.29
N GLY A 73 -8.30 10.55 -9.89
CA GLY A 73 -9.13 11.65 -10.42
C GLY A 73 -10.62 11.34 -10.28
N THR A 74 -11.35 11.46 -11.40
CA THR A 74 -12.79 11.19 -11.46
C THR A 74 -13.15 9.72 -11.74
N HIS A 75 -12.15 8.85 -11.90
CA HIS A 75 -12.35 7.44 -12.25
C HIS A 75 -11.73 6.52 -11.19
N PRO A 76 -12.27 6.50 -9.96
CA PRO A 76 -11.78 5.61 -8.93
C PRO A 76 -11.98 4.14 -9.34
N PRO A 77 -11.03 3.25 -9.03
CA PRO A 77 -11.19 1.83 -9.27
C PRO A 77 -12.32 1.27 -8.40
N ASP A 78 -12.94 0.17 -8.83
CA ASP A 78 -13.87 -0.58 -7.96
C ASP A 78 -13.10 -1.41 -6.92
N ALA A 79 -12.49 -0.70 -5.97
CA ALA A 79 -11.71 -1.23 -4.88
C ALA A 79 -12.13 -0.59 -3.55
N LEU A 80 -11.86 -1.31 -2.45
CA LEU A 80 -11.95 -0.76 -1.11
C LEU A 80 -10.67 0.01 -0.79
N GLU A 81 -10.83 1.24 -0.35
CA GLU A 81 -9.74 2.00 0.24
C GLU A 81 -9.44 1.44 1.65
N ARG A 82 -8.17 1.21 1.91
CA ARG A 82 -7.63 0.87 3.23
C ARG A 82 -6.41 1.73 3.50
N TRP A 83 -6.09 1.90 4.77
CA TRP A 83 -4.90 2.60 5.20
C TRP A 83 -4.26 1.85 6.35
N THR A 84 -2.95 1.96 6.45
CA THR A 84 -2.19 1.39 7.55
C THR A 84 -0.88 2.12 7.70
N ARG A 85 -0.16 1.77 8.75
CA ARG A 85 1.12 2.33 9.13
C ARG A 85 1.96 1.25 9.79
N PRO A 86 3.28 1.43 9.86
CA PRO A 86 4.10 0.59 10.70
C PRO A 86 3.64 0.63 12.15
N ARG A 87 3.88 -0.47 12.87
CA ARG A 87 3.72 -0.54 14.31
C ARG A 87 4.52 0.56 15.01
N ASP A 88 4.12 0.87 16.25
CA ASP A 88 4.65 1.97 17.05
C ASP A 88 6.18 1.89 17.22
N ASP A 89 6.74 0.69 17.39
CA ASP A 89 8.19 0.47 17.50
C ASP A 89 8.93 0.93 16.23
N ILE A 90 8.46 0.50 15.06
CA ILE A 90 9.02 0.87 13.76
C ILE A 90 8.83 2.38 13.49
N TRP A 91 7.67 2.93 13.83
CA TRP A 91 7.39 4.36 13.72
C TRP A 91 8.34 5.22 14.54
N MET A 92 8.60 4.81 15.79
CA MET A 92 9.51 5.52 16.70
C MET A 92 10.96 5.44 16.24
N MET A 93 11.35 4.38 15.53
CA MET A 93 12.67 4.27 14.86
C MET A 93 12.82 5.18 13.63
N GLY A 94 11.79 5.94 13.26
CA GLY A 94 11.85 6.95 12.19
C GLY A 94 11.27 6.51 10.86
N GLN A 95 10.79 5.26 10.73
CA GLN A 95 10.03 4.81 9.56
C GLN A 95 8.58 5.27 9.69
N ARG A 96 8.34 6.53 9.33
CA ARG A 96 7.05 7.21 9.54
C ARG A 96 6.31 7.35 8.23
N PHE A 97 5.63 6.28 7.86
CA PHE A 97 4.88 6.17 6.61
C PHE A 97 3.44 5.76 6.89
N VAL A 98 2.50 6.35 6.15
CA VAL A 98 1.15 5.82 6.02
C VAL A 98 1.03 5.25 4.61
N PHE A 99 0.66 3.98 4.53
CA PHE A 99 0.40 3.28 3.28
C PHE A 99 -1.08 3.38 2.95
N CYS A 100 -1.38 3.87 1.76
CA CYS A 100 -2.72 3.96 1.23
C CYS A 100 -2.90 2.82 0.22
N LEU A 101 -3.85 1.94 0.53
CA LEU A 101 -4.00 0.63 -0.09
C LEU A 101 -5.34 0.53 -0.80
N ALA A 102 -5.34 -0.06 -1.98
CA ALA A 102 -6.53 -0.54 -2.65
C ALA A 102 -6.64 -2.06 -2.40
N ALA A 103 -7.83 -2.51 -2.01
CA ALA A 103 -8.13 -3.93 -1.79
C ALA A 103 -9.36 -4.33 -2.58
N ALA A 104 -9.46 -5.60 -3.00
CA ALA A 104 -10.69 -6.08 -3.61
C ALA A 104 -11.87 -6.01 -2.61
N ARG A 105 -13.07 -5.65 -3.08
CA ARG A 105 -14.31 -5.77 -2.29
C ARG A 105 -14.57 -7.21 -1.86
N HIS A 106 -14.24 -8.16 -2.74
CA HIS A 106 -14.38 -9.59 -2.51
C HIS A 106 -13.14 -10.33 -3.02
N GLY A 107 -12.57 -11.21 -2.19
CA GLY A 107 -11.43 -12.05 -2.59
C GLY A 107 -10.13 -11.26 -2.75
N SER A 108 -9.52 -11.35 -3.92
CA SER A 108 -8.21 -10.76 -4.24
C SER A 108 -8.30 -9.95 -5.53
N LEU A 109 -7.48 -8.91 -5.62
CA LEU A 109 -7.21 -8.22 -6.88
C LEU A 109 -6.47 -9.18 -7.82
N LYS A 110 -6.65 -8.99 -9.12
CA LYS A 110 -6.06 -9.82 -10.18
C LYS A 110 -5.38 -9.00 -11.29
N HIS A 111 -5.47 -7.69 -11.16
CA HIS A 111 -4.99 -6.69 -12.12
C HIS A 111 -4.58 -5.46 -11.31
N SER A 112 -3.71 -4.62 -11.87
CA SER A 112 -3.42 -3.31 -11.31
C SER A 112 -4.69 -2.43 -11.27
N VAL A 113 -4.84 -1.65 -10.21
CA VAL A 113 -5.85 -0.59 -10.08
C VAL A 113 -5.28 0.80 -10.33
N MET A 114 -3.96 0.91 -10.54
CA MET A 114 -3.31 2.16 -10.88
C MET A 114 -3.67 2.58 -12.32
N PRO A 115 -3.84 3.89 -12.59
CA PRO A 115 -3.97 4.38 -13.96
C PRO A 115 -2.69 4.10 -14.76
N GLU A 116 -2.85 3.88 -16.07
CA GLU A 116 -1.76 3.69 -17.05
C GLU A 116 -1.00 5.00 -17.35
#